data_AF-W9DP02-F1
#
_entry.id   AF-W9DP02-F1
#
_cell.length_a   1.000
_cell.length_b   1.000
_cell.length_c   1.000
_cell.angle_alpha   90.00
_cell.angle_beta   90.00
_cell.angle_gamma   90.00
#
_symmetry.space_group_name_H-M   'P 1'
#
loop_
_entity.id
_entity.type
_entity.pdbx_description
1 polymer ?
#
loop_
_entity_poly.entity_id
_entity_poly.type
_entity_poly.pdbx_seq_one_letter_code
_entity_poly.pdbx_strand_id
1 'polypeptide(L)'
;MQNLLKNKYIAFIALYFLQLIQLILKMVSWLQHFDYMKHKKEILISLTILYAGFIFYLSAQANLSIPASVFKIPIMYELADIAKNMGFGFLVDIADYAHGHIDKVAHMFLYFGLGVLLHLTFKNSDNVVLRKYAALFAVILGVIYGITDEFHQSFVPGRSSSVHDLLADGIGVTIAQVLFVVLILMNLRRKKDDNRETDPGEK
;
A
#
# COMPACT_ATOMS: atom_id res chain seq x y z
N MET A 1 12.12 43.94 -33.38
CA MET A 1 12.51 42.51 -33.53
C MET A 1 14.03 42.30 -33.62
N GLN A 2 14.77 43.04 -34.46
CA GLN A 2 16.23 42.87 -34.62
C GLN A 2 17.07 43.10 -33.34
N ASN A 3 16.66 43.98 -32.42
CA ASN A 3 17.37 44.22 -31.15
C ASN A 3 17.17 43.10 -30.11
N LEU A 4 16.07 42.35 -30.18
CA LEU A 4 15.80 41.23 -29.26
C LEU A 4 16.71 40.03 -29.59
N LEU A 5 16.98 39.79 -30.88
CA LEU A 5 17.85 38.71 -31.36
C LEU A 5 19.33 38.94 -31.06
N LYS A 6 19.77 40.20 -30.88
CA LYS A 6 21.14 40.54 -30.47
C LYS A 6 21.35 40.52 -28.95
N ASN A 7 20.28 40.38 -28.18
CA ASN A 7 20.36 40.36 -26.73
C ASN A 7 20.76 38.95 -26.25
N LYS A 8 22.00 38.81 -25.77
CA LYS A 8 22.56 37.55 -25.28
C LYS A 8 21.67 36.88 -24.23
N TYR A 9 21.00 37.66 -23.35
CA TYR A 9 20.12 37.11 -22.33
C TYR A 9 18.88 36.44 -22.92
N ILE A 10 18.28 37.05 -23.95
CA ILE A 10 17.12 36.49 -24.64
C ILE A 10 17.51 35.20 -25.37
N ALA A 11 18.70 35.17 -25.97
CA ALA A 11 19.24 33.97 -26.60
C ALA A 11 19.47 32.83 -25.58
N PHE A 12 20.01 33.13 -24.40
CA PHE A 12 20.17 32.13 -23.33
C PHE A 12 18.85 31.58 -22.84
N ILE A 13 17.87 32.45 -22.56
CA ILE A 13 16.53 32.03 -22.12
C ILE A 13 15.87 31.13 -23.18
N ALA A 14 15.95 31.53 -24.45
CA ALA A 14 15.43 30.73 -25.56
C ALA A 14 16.13 29.37 -25.68
N LEU A 15 17.44 29.30 -25.46
CA LEU A 15 18.22 28.06 -25.50
C LEU A 15 17.81 27.10 -24.37
N TYR A 16 17.72 27.57 -23.13
CA TYR A 16 17.28 26.74 -21.99
C TYR A 16 15.84 26.28 -22.16
N PHE A 17 14.97 27.14 -22.69
CA PHE A 17 13.59 26.78 -22.99
C PHE A 17 13.50 25.68 -24.07
N LEU A 18 14.30 25.77 -25.13
CA LEU A 18 14.41 24.72 -26.15
C LEU A 18 14.96 23.41 -25.58
N GLN A 19 15.98 23.46 -24.70
CA GLN A 19 16.51 22.28 -24.02
C GLN A 19 15.47 21.62 -23.13
N LEU A 20 14.66 22.40 -22.41
CA LEU A 20 13.55 21.90 -21.60
C LEU A 20 12.50 21.21 -22.48
N ILE A 21 12.10 21.83 -23.61
CA ILE A 21 11.18 21.21 -24.56
C ILE A 21 11.75 19.89 -25.10
N GLN A 22 13.03 19.86 -25.49
CA GLN A 22 13.67 18.63 -25.96
C GLN A 22 13.68 17.54 -24.88
N LEU A 23 13.93 17.90 -23.61
CA LEU A 23 13.88 16.96 -22.49
C LEU A 23 12.47 16.39 -22.32
N ILE A 24 11.44 17.24 -22.35
CA ILE A 24 10.03 16.84 -22.24
C ILE A 24 9.66 15.91 -23.40
N LEU A 25 10.02 16.26 -24.65
CA LEU A 25 9.72 15.43 -25.82
C LEU A 25 10.42 14.07 -25.75
N LYS A 26 11.67 14.02 -25.30
CA LYS A 26 12.38 12.75 -25.05
C LYS A 26 11.68 11.92 -23.98
N MET A 27 11.24 12.56 -22.89
CA MET A 27 10.51 11.89 -21.82
C MET A 27 9.17 11.33 -22.30
N VAL A 28 8.40 12.09 -23.07
CA VAL A 28 7.13 11.64 -23.67
C VAL A 28 7.35 10.48 -24.63
N SER A 29 8.34 10.59 -25.52
CA SER A 29 8.70 9.51 -26.45
C SER A 29 9.10 8.24 -25.69
N TRP A 30 9.91 8.37 -24.65
CA TRP A 30 10.28 7.25 -23.79
C TRP A 30 9.05 6.62 -23.11
N LEU A 31 8.14 7.42 -22.55
CA LEU A 31 6.89 6.95 -21.93
C LEU A 31 5.99 6.20 -22.93
N GLN A 32 5.91 6.65 -24.17
CA GLN A 32 5.12 5.99 -25.21
C GLN A 32 5.67 4.61 -25.60
N HIS A 33 6.99 4.42 -25.52
CA HIS A 33 7.66 3.16 -25.83
C HIS A 33 7.94 2.31 -24.58
N PHE A 34 7.54 2.79 -23.40
CA PHE A 34 7.77 2.09 -22.14
C PHE A 34 6.80 0.92 -22.02
N ASP A 35 7.31 -0.28 -22.28
CA ASP A 35 6.56 -1.51 -22.09
C ASP A 35 6.54 -1.88 -20.59
N TYR A 36 5.43 -1.51 -19.93
CA TYR A 36 5.23 -1.80 -18.52
C TYR A 36 5.20 -3.31 -18.22
N MET A 37 4.83 -4.16 -19.18
CA MET A 37 4.77 -5.61 -18.97
C MET A 37 6.17 -6.20 -18.91
N LYS A 38 7.09 -5.69 -19.73
CA LYS A 38 8.50 -6.08 -19.72
C LYS A 38 9.22 -5.65 -18.43
N HIS A 39 8.83 -4.50 -17.87
CA HIS A 39 9.45 -3.92 -16.66
C HIS A 39 8.63 -4.09 -15.38
N LYS A 40 7.68 -5.04 -15.38
CA LYS A 40 6.71 -5.21 -14.30
C LYS A 40 7.37 -5.45 -12.94
N LYS A 41 8.46 -6.24 -12.90
CA LYS A 41 9.17 -6.52 -11.64
C LYS A 41 9.86 -5.27 -11.09
N GLU A 42 10.50 -4.48 -11.96
CA GLU A 42 11.20 -3.25 -11.57
C GLU A 42 10.22 -2.20 -11.05
N ILE A 43 9.05 -2.10 -11.69
CA ILE A 43 7.97 -1.22 -11.24
C ILE A 43 7.47 -1.64 -9.86
N LEU A 44 7.20 -2.93 -9.64
CA LEU A 44 6.73 -3.43 -8.34
C LEU A 44 7.75 -3.24 -7.22
N ILE A 45 9.03 -3.49 -7.50
CA ILE A 45 10.13 -3.23 -6.54
C ILE A 45 10.17 -1.74 -6.21
N SER A 46 10.12 -0.86 -7.23
CA SER A 46 10.16 0.58 -7.03
C SER A 46 8.96 1.07 -6.21
N LEU A 47 7.74 0.59 -6.52
CA LEU A 47 6.54 0.91 -5.75
C LEU A 47 6.64 0.42 -4.31
N THR A 48 7.19 -0.77 -4.08
CA THR A 48 7.38 -1.32 -2.73
C THR A 48 8.36 -0.47 -1.92
N ILE A 49 9.47 -0.06 -2.52
CA ILE A 49 10.48 0.80 -1.87
C ILE A 49 9.90 2.19 -1.57
N LEU A 50 9.19 2.79 -2.53
CA LEU A 50 8.53 4.09 -2.34
C LEU A 50 7.46 4.02 -1.24
N TYR A 51 6.70 2.93 -1.19
CA TYR A 51 5.68 2.73 -0.17
C TYR A 51 6.28 2.50 1.22
N ALA A 52 7.37 1.72 1.31
CA ALA A 52 8.14 1.60 2.55
C ALA A 52 8.64 2.98 3.01
N GLY A 53 9.28 3.76 2.11
CA GLY A 53 9.71 5.12 2.40
C GLY A 53 8.56 6.04 2.85
N PHE A 54 7.37 5.88 2.28
CA PHE A 54 6.16 6.58 2.72
C PHE A 54 5.75 6.20 4.15
N ILE A 55 5.73 4.90 4.50
CA ILE A 55 5.48 4.44 5.88
C ILE A 55 6.51 5.05 6.83
N PHE A 56 7.80 4.96 6.49
CA PHE A 56 8.88 5.49 7.31
C PHE A 56 8.73 7.00 7.56
N TYR A 57 8.33 7.76 6.54
CA TYR A 57 8.04 9.18 6.64
C TYR A 57 6.83 9.47 7.55
N LEU A 58 5.78 8.65 7.51
CA LEU A 58 4.64 8.77 8.43
C LEU A 58 5.06 8.45 9.87
N SER A 59 5.86 7.41 10.06
CA SER A 59 6.38 7.00 11.37
C SER A 59 7.34 8.02 11.99
N ALA A 60 8.04 8.82 11.17
CA ALA A 60 8.86 9.94 11.61
C ALA A 60 8.03 11.10 12.22
N GLN A 61 6.73 11.18 11.94
CA GLN A 61 5.88 12.28 12.39
C GLN A 61 5.25 11.94 13.75
N ALA A 62 5.45 12.79 14.76
CA ALA A 62 4.89 12.58 16.10
C ALA A 62 3.36 12.82 16.20
N ASN A 63 2.80 13.69 15.34
CA ASN A 63 1.46 14.26 15.51
C ASN A 63 0.50 13.97 14.34
N LEU A 64 0.51 12.74 13.81
CA LEU A 64 -0.51 12.31 12.84
C LEU A 64 -1.80 11.90 13.56
N SER A 65 -2.39 12.83 14.31
CA SER A 65 -3.68 12.63 14.95
C SER A 65 -4.81 12.91 13.97
N ILE A 66 -5.56 11.87 13.59
CA ILE A 66 -6.83 12.04 12.89
C ILE A 66 -7.75 12.86 13.81
N PRO A 67 -8.34 13.98 13.35
CA PRO A 67 -9.17 14.81 14.21
C PRO A 67 -10.31 13.96 14.79
N ALA A 68 -10.36 13.83 16.12
CA ALA A 68 -11.41 13.08 16.81
C ALA A 68 -12.84 13.61 16.49
N SER A 69 -12.92 14.86 16.01
CA SER A 69 -14.15 15.50 15.53
C SER A 69 -14.76 14.84 14.29
N VAL A 70 -14.00 14.10 13.48
CA VAL A 70 -14.52 13.36 12.31
C VAL A 70 -15.47 12.23 12.73
N PHE A 71 -15.25 11.66 13.92
CA PHE A 71 -15.99 10.48 14.39
C PHE A 71 -17.01 10.80 15.49
N LYS A 72 -16.95 11.98 16.12
CA LYS A 72 -17.95 12.45 17.10
C LYS A 72 -19.16 13.09 16.41
N ILE A 73 -19.79 12.38 15.48
CA ILE A 73 -21.04 12.81 14.87
C ILE A 73 -22.19 12.20 15.68
N PRO A 74 -23.15 12.99 16.22
CA PRO A 74 -24.26 12.48 17.03
C PRO A 74 -25.02 11.31 16.40
N ILE A 75 -25.14 11.32 15.06
CA ILE A 75 -25.78 10.25 14.29
C ILE A 75 -25.11 8.88 14.45
N MET A 76 -23.79 8.82 14.70
CA MET A 76 -23.07 7.56 14.86
C MET A 76 -23.48 6.83 16.13
N TYR A 77 -23.77 7.56 17.21
CA TYR A 77 -24.24 6.98 18.47
C TYR A 77 -25.66 6.42 18.33
N GLU A 78 -26.55 7.12 17.62
CA GLU A 78 -27.91 6.62 17.36
C GLU A 78 -27.89 5.39 16.43
N LEU A 79 -27.05 5.38 15.40
CA LEU A 79 -26.87 4.21 14.53
C LEU A 79 -26.29 3.01 15.28
N ALA A 80 -25.37 3.25 16.22
CA ALA A 80 -24.80 2.21 17.09
C ALA A 80 -25.85 1.59 18.02
N ASP A 81 -26.73 2.41 18.62
CA ASP A 81 -27.82 1.90 19.47
C ASP A 81 -28.86 1.10 18.67
N ILE A 82 -29.21 1.56 17.46
CA ILE A 82 -30.08 0.80 16.55
C ILE A 82 -29.44 -0.55 16.21
N ALA A 83 -28.15 -0.57 15.85
CA ALA A 83 -27.43 -1.79 15.52
C ALA A 83 -27.35 -2.76 16.71
N LYS A 84 -27.09 -2.27 17.93
CA LYS A 84 -27.10 -3.06 19.17
C LYS A 84 -28.47 -3.71 19.39
N ASN A 85 -29.55 -2.94 19.27
CA ASN A 85 -30.91 -3.43 19.42
C ASN A 85 -31.34 -4.43 18.33
N MET A 86 -30.71 -4.38 17.15
CA MET A 86 -30.91 -5.35 16.07
C MET A 86 -30.07 -6.63 16.21
N GLY A 87 -29.30 -6.78 17.29
CA GLY A 87 -28.45 -7.95 17.53
C GLY A 87 -27.04 -7.85 16.94
N PHE A 88 -26.67 -6.70 16.37
CA PHE A 88 -25.32 -6.44 15.84
C PHE A 88 -24.38 -5.79 16.86
N GLY A 89 -24.64 -5.97 18.17
CA GLY A 89 -23.84 -5.37 19.23
C GLY A 89 -22.33 -5.67 19.12
N PHE A 90 -21.98 -6.88 18.69
CA PHE A 90 -20.59 -7.26 18.42
C PHE A 90 -19.88 -6.36 17.39
N LEU A 91 -20.57 -5.94 16.32
CA LEU A 91 -19.98 -5.04 15.32
C LEU A 91 -19.75 -3.64 15.88
N VAL A 92 -20.66 -3.20 16.74
CA VAL A 92 -20.54 -1.91 17.44
C VAL A 92 -19.36 -1.94 18.41
N ASP A 93 -19.18 -3.03 19.16
CA ASP A 93 -18.07 -3.18 20.09
C ASP A 93 -16.71 -3.21 19.36
N ILE A 94 -16.64 -3.86 18.19
CA ILE A 94 -15.46 -3.80 17.31
C ILE A 94 -15.20 -2.36 16.85
N ALA A 95 -16.25 -1.65 16.43
CA ALA A 95 -16.12 -0.28 15.93
C ALA A 95 -15.67 0.69 17.03
N ASP A 96 -16.22 0.56 18.24
CA ASP A 96 -15.83 1.34 19.42
C ASP A 96 -14.37 1.05 19.81
N TYR A 97 -13.97 -0.23 19.81
CA TYR A 97 -12.58 -0.62 20.08
C TYR A 97 -11.61 -0.06 19.02
N ALA A 98 -11.97 -0.17 17.74
CA ALA A 98 -11.19 0.36 16.63
C ALA A 98 -11.09 1.89 16.69
N HIS A 99 -12.16 2.58 17.10
CA HIS A 99 -12.15 4.02 17.31
C HIS A 99 -11.18 4.44 18.43
N GLY A 100 -11.17 3.69 19.54
CA GLY A 100 -10.23 3.92 20.64
C GLY A 100 -8.76 3.65 20.31
N HIS A 101 -8.49 2.91 19.22
CA HIS A 101 -7.14 2.47 18.82
C HIS A 101 -6.86 2.80 17.34
N ILE A 102 -7.29 3.97 16.89
CA ILE A 102 -7.23 4.37 15.47
C ILE A 102 -5.81 4.38 14.91
N ASP A 103 -4.82 4.64 15.75
CA ASP A 103 -3.39 4.55 15.43
C ASP A 103 -2.99 3.11 15.10
N LYS A 104 -3.41 2.12 15.90
CA LYS A 104 -3.16 0.69 15.64
C LYS A 104 -3.87 0.23 14.37
N VAL A 105 -5.09 0.73 14.15
CA VAL A 105 -5.84 0.45 12.92
C VAL A 105 -5.11 1.02 11.70
N ALA A 106 -4.57 2.23 11.79
CA ALA A 106 -3.77 2.83 10.72
C ALA A 106 -2.51 2.01 10.42
N HIS A 107 -1.77 1.59 11.46
CA HIS A 107 -0.62 0.69 11.35
C HIS A 107 -0.99 -0.60 10.60
N MET A 108 -2.06 -1.27 11.04
CA MET A 108 -2.58 -2.47 10.38
C MET A 108 -2.88 -2.25 8.89
N PHE A 109 -3.51 -1.12 8.51
CA PHE A 109 -3.81 -0.82 7.10
C PHE A 109 -2.56 -0.47 6.27
N LEU A 110 -1.61 0.28 6.83
CA LEU A 110 -0.35 0.60 6.16
C LEU A 110 0.44 -0.68 5.87
N TYR A 111 0.57 -1.56 6.87
CA TYR A 111 1.29 -2.81 6.72
C TYR A 111 0.54 -3.86 5.92
N PHE A 112 -0.79 -3.82 5.88
CA PHE A 112 -1.58 -4.56 4.88
C PHE A 112 -1.19 -4.14 3.46
N GLY A 113 -1.14 -2.84 3.17
CA GLY A 113 -0.70 -2.32 1.87
C GLY A 113 0.73 -2.76 1.51
N LEU A 114 1.64 -2.68 2.47
CA LEU A 114 3.02 -3.16 2.31
C LEU A 114 3.06 -4.67 2.02
N GLY A 115 2.27 -5.46 2.76
CA GLY A 115 2.15 -6.90 2.58
C GLY A 115 1.62 -7.29 1.20
N VAL A 116 0.70 -6.51 0.63
CA VAL A 116 0.23 -6.70 -0.75
C VAL A 116 1.34 -6.44 -1.74
N LEU A 117 2.06 -5.31 -1.62
CA LEU A 117 3.15 -4.94 -2.52
C LEU A 117 4.33 -5.92 -2.45
N LEU A 118 4.70 -6.37 -1.25
CA LEU A 118 5.72 -7.40 -1.05
C LEU A 118 5.31 -8.73 -1.71
N HIS A 119 4.07 -9.17 -1.52
CA HIS A 119 3.57 -10.39 -2.16
C HIS A 119 3.68 -10.31 -3.68
N LEU A 120 3.18 -9.22 -4.28
CA LEU A 120 3.23 -9.00 -5.72
C LEU A 120 4.67 -8.96 -6.23
N THR A 121 5.56 -8.27 -5.52
CA THR A 121 6.98 -8.19 -5.85
C THR A 121 7.63 -9.57 -5.87
N PHE A 122 7.42 -10.39 -4.83
CA PHE A 122 7.97 -11.74 -4.79
C PHE A 122 7.35 -12.67 -5.82
N LYS A 123 6.05 -12.56 -6.05
CA LYS A 123 5.35 -13.37 -7.04
C LYS A 123 5.83 -13.11 -8.47
N ASN A 124 6.25 -11.87 -8.74
CA ASN A 124 6.80 -11.43 -10.01
C ASN A 124 8.33 -11.53 -10.12
N SER A 125 9.00 -12.14 -9.14
CA SER A 125 10.44 -12.36 -9.19
C SER A 125 10.82 -13.47 -10.18
N ASP A 126 12.00 -13.34 -10.81
CA ASP A 126 12.60 -14.37 -11.65
C ASP A 126 13.03 -15.60 -10.82
N ASN A 127 13.33 -15.38 -9.52
CA ASN A 127 13.73 -16.45 -8.61
C ASN A 127 12.54 -17.35 -8.25
N VAL A 128 12.67 -18.64 -8.58
CA VAL A 128 11.61 -19.65 -8.36
C VAL A 128 11.25 -19.81 -6.89
N VAL A 129 12.22 -19.72 -5.98
CA VAL A 129 12.01 -19.86 -4.53
C VAL A 129 11.21 -18.67 -4.00
N LEU A 130 11.61 -17.44 -4.36
CA LEU A 130 10.89 -16.23 -3.97
C LEU A 130 9.44 -16.25 -4.45
N ARG A 131 9.22 -16.66 -5.70
CA ARG A 131 7.87 -16.76 -6.29
C ARG A 131 7.01 -17.85 -5.66
N LYS A 132 7.62 -18.99 -5.29
CA LYS A 132 6.91 -20.11 -4.66
C LYS A 132 6.50 -19.79 -3.22
N TYR A 133 7.38 -19.13 -2.48
CA TYR A 133 7.18 -18.80 -1.07
C TYR A 133 6.87 -17.31 -0.85
N ALA A 134 6.26 -16.64 -1.84
CA ALA A 134 6.02 -15.20 -1.85
C ALA A 134 5.30 -14.70 -0.58
N ALA A 135 4.26 -15.42 -0.14
CA ALA A 135 3.53 -15.09 1.08
C ALA A 135 4.40 -15.16 2.34
N LEU A 136 5.26 -16.18 2.46
CA LEU A 136 6.15 -16.35 3.60
C LEU A 136 7.20 -15.23 3.63
N PHE A 137 7.83 -14.93 2.49
CA PHE A 137 8.81 -13.84 2.40
C PHE A 137 8.17 -12.47 2.65
N ALA A 138 6.94 -12.25 2.19
CA ALA A 138 6.21 -11.01 2.47
C ALA A 138 5.96 -10.82 3.97
N VAL A 139 5.53 -11.87 4.69
CA VAL A 139 5.35 -11.81 6.16
C VAL A 139 6.67 -11.55 6.87
N ILE A 140 7.71 -12.32 6.55
CA ILE A 140 9.02 -12.19 7.21
C ILE A 140 9.58 -10.78 7.01
N LEU A 141 9.62 -10.28 5.77
CA LEU A 141 10.14 -8.93 5.53
C LEU A 141 9.23 -7.84 6.06
N GLY A 142 7.92 -8.00 6.00
CA GLY A 142 6.99 -7.02 6.56
C GLY A 142 7.15 -6.89 8.08
N VAL A 143 7.33 -8.00 8.80
CA VAL A 143 7.60 -7.98 10.25
C VAL A 143 8.97 -7.42 10.56
N ILE A 144 10.02 -7.80 9.82
CA ILE A 144 11.37 -7.22 9.98
C ILE A 144 11.30 -5.71 9.77
N TYR A 145 10.57 -5.26 8.75
CA TYR A 145 10.36 -3.84 8.48
C TYR A 145 9.64 -3.14 9.64
N GLY A 146 8.58 -3.75 10.18
CA GLY A 146 7.89 -3.27 11.40
C GLY A 146 8.82 -3.10 12.59
N ILE A 147 9.71 -4.08 12.83
CA ILE A 147 10.72 -3.99 13.89
C ILE A 147 11.65 -2.79 13.65
N THR A 148 12.08 -2.57 12.40
CA THR A 148 12.94 -1.42 12.08
C THR A 148 12.21 -0.09 12.24
N ASP A 149 10.90 -0.06 11.97
CA ASP A 149 10.09 1.14 12.12
C ASP A 149 9.88 1.52 13.59
N GLU A 150 9.53 0.55 14.44
CA GLU A 150 9.43 0.76 15.89
C GLU A 150 10.76 1.18 16.51
N PHE A 151 11.86 0.57 16.06
CA PHE A 151 13.19 0.98 16.45
C PHE A 151 13.47 2.43 16.04
N HIS A 152 13.14 2.83 14.82
CA HIS A 152 13.27 4.21 14.36
C HIS A 152 12.40 5.18 15.18
N GLN A 153 11.15 4.83 15.46
CA GLN A 153 10.25 5.64 16.29
C GLN A 153 10.80 5.88 17.70
N SER A 154 11.58 4.95 18.27
CA SER A 154 12.23 5.14 19.57
C SER A 154 13.22 6.32 19.61
N PHE A 155 13.69 6.79 18.45
CA PHE A 155 14.54 7.97 18.33
C PHE A 155 13.78 9.26 18.00
N VAL A 156 12.46 9.19 17.77
CA VAL A 156 11.63 10.35 17.43
C VAL A 156 11.11 10.99 18.72
N PRO A 157 11.50 12.24 19.04
CA PRO A 157 11.02 12.91 20.25
C PRO A 157 9.50 13.04 20.28
N GLY A 158 8.87 12.61 21.38
CA GLY A 158 7.41 12.64 21.54
C GLY A 158 6.68 11.45 20.91
N ARG A 159 7.38 10.46 20.35
CA ARG A 159 6.83 9.15 19.98
C ARG A 159 7.22 8.09 21.02
N SER A 160 6.32 7.14 21.25
CA SER A 160 6.57 5.94 22.03
C SER A 160 6.57 4.74 21.09
N SER A 161 7.65 3.96 21.07
CA SER A 161 7.61 2.63 20.45
C SER A 161 6.70 1.72 21.28
N SER A 162 5.96 0.87 20.59
CA SER A 162 4.88 0.07 21.15
C SER A 162 4.88 -1.31 20.53
N VAL A 163 4.96 -2.34 21.37
CA VAL A 163 4.80 -3.73 20.94
C VAL A 163 3.42 -3.95 20.28
N HIS A 164 2.41 -3.16 20.67
CA HIS A 164 1.09 -3.24 20.05
C HIS A 164 1.08 -2.72 18.61
N ASP A 165 1.95 -1.78 18.26
CA ASP A 165 2.05 -1.25 16.90
C ASP A 165 2.75 -2.29 16.02
N LEU A 166 3.83 -2.92 16.51
CA LEU A 166 4.45 -4.08 15.85
C LEU A 166 3.47 -5.26 15.63
N LEU A 167 2.59 -5.52 16.60
CA LEU A 167 1.55 -6.55 16.45
C LEU A 167 0.53 -6.15 15.39
N ALA A 168 0.08 -4.89 15.38
CA ALA A 168 -0.82 -4.38 14.35
C ALA A 168 -0.19 -4.47 12.95
N ASP A 169 1.09 -4.13 12.83
CA ASP A 169 1.87 -4.26 11.60
C ASP A 169 1.90 -5.72 11.12
N GLY A 170 2.28 -6.64 12.00
CA GLY A 170 2.32 -8.08 11.70
C GLY A 170 0.96 -8.64 11.29
N ILE A 171 -0.11 -8.22 11.96
CA ILE A 171 -1.50 -8.59 11.62
C ILE A 171 -1.83 -8.07 10.21
N GLY A 172 -1.51 -6.80 9.91
CA GLY A 172 -1.75 -6.20 8.60
C GLY A 172 -1.11 -6.99 7.46
N VAL A 173 0.19 -7.28 7.56
CA VAL A 173 0.92 -8.07 6.55
C VAL A 173 0.33 -9.47 6.41
N THR A 174 -0.07 -10.09 7.53
CA THR A 174 -0.66 -11.44 7.54
C THR A 174 -2.02 -11.48 6.87
N ILE A 175 -2.90 -10.51 7.17
CA ILE A 175 -4.23 -10.37 6.53
C ILE A 175 -4.08 -10.24 5.01
N ALA A 176 -3.08 -9.48 4.54
CA ALA A 176 -2.79 -9.39 3.11
C ALA A 176 -2.49 -10.75 2.48
N GLN A 177 -1.76 -11.63 3.17
CA GLN A 177 -1.47 -12.97 2.65
C GLN A 177 -2.68 -13.90 2.69
N VAL A 178 -3.49 -13.81 3.75
CA VAL A 178 -4.75 -14.56 3.87
C VAL A 178 -5.67 -14.20 2.70
N LEU A 179 -5.77 -12.91 2.35
CA LEU A 179 -6.54 -12.45 1.20
C LEU A 179 -6.10 -13.16 -0.10
N PHE A 180 -4.80 -13.21 -0.39
CA PHE A 180 -4.31 -13.92 -1.58
C PHE A 180 -4.65 -15.41 -1.56
N VAL A 181 -4.52 -16.08 -0.42
CA VAL A 181 -4.88 -17.50 -0.28
C VAL A 181 -6.37 -17.70 -0.57
N VAL A 182 -7.24 -16.88 0.01
CA VAL A 182 -8.70 -16.94 -0.23
C VAL A 182 -9.02 -16.75 -1.71
N LEU A 183 -8.43 -15.73 -2.35
CA LEU A 183 -8.63 -15.48 -3.79
C LEU A 183 -8.18 -16.66 -4.66
N ILE A 184 -7.06 -17.29 -4.33
CA ILE A 184 -6.57 -18.50 -5.02
C ILE A 184 -7.57 -19.65 -4.85
N LEU A 185 -8.04 -19.91 -3.64
CA LEU A 185 -9.00 -20.97 -3.36
C LEU A 185 -10.34 -20.74 -4.08
N MET A 186 -10.85 -19.51 -4.11
CA MET A 186 -12.05 -19.14 -4.84
C MET A 186 -11.90 -19.37 -6.35
N ASN A 187 -10.75 -19.00 -6.92
CA ASN A 187 -10.48 -19.20 -8.35
C ASN A 187 -10.34 -20.69 -8.72
N LEU A 188 -9.72 -21.51 -7.86
CA LEU A 188 -9.64 -22.96 -8.05
C LEU A 188 -11.01 -23.62 -7.96
N ARG A 189 -11.88 -23.17 -7.04
CA ARG A 189 -13.26 -23.64 -6.94
C ARG A 189 -14.06 -23.33 -8.20
N ARG A 190 -13.99 -22.07 -8.68
CA ARG A 190 -14.69 -21.66 -9.91
C ARG A 190 -14.29 -22.51 -11.12
N LYS A 191 -12.99 -22.75 -11.32
CA LYS A 191 -12.49 -23.57 -12.44
C LYS A 191 -12.97 -25.02 -12.36
N LYS A 192 -13.14 -25.56 -11.15
CA LYS A 192 -13.67 -26.92 -10.95
C LYS A 192 -15.15 -27.00 -11.31
N ASP A 193 -15.93 -25.97 -10.99
CA ASP A 193 -17.35 -25.91 -11.31
C ASP A 193 -17.56 -25.73 -12.83
N ASP A 194 -16.79 -24.86 -13.50
CA ASP A 194 -16.81 -24.69 -14.97
C ASP A 194 -16.49 -26.01 -15.71
N ASN A 195 -15.50 -26.77 -15.22
CA ASN A 195 -15.13 -28.07 -15.79
C ASN A 195 -16.23 -29.14 -15.61
N ARG A 196 -17.06 -29.05 -14.57
CA ARG A 196 -18.17 -29.99 -14.32
C ARG A 196 -19.40 -29.68 -15.17
N GLU A 197 -19.61 -28.42 -15.54
CA GLU A 197 -20.69 -28.02 -16.45
C GLU A 197 -20.37 -28.35 -17.92
N THR A 198 -19.09 -28.37 -18.29
CA THR A 198 -18.64 -28.63 -19.66
C THR A 198 -18.43 -30.11 -20.00
N ASP A 199 -18.34 -30.99 -19.00
CA ASP A 199 -18.30 -32.45 -19.19
C ASP A 199 -19.32 -33.17 -18.27
N PRO A 200 -20.60 -33.25 -18.69
CA PRO A 200 -21.64 -33.90 -17.90
C PRO A 200 -21.57 -35.45 -17.91
N GLY A 201 -20.55 -36.05 -18.55
CA GLY A 201 -20.47 -37.48 -18.83
C GLY A 201 -19.99 -38.39 -17.68
N GLU A 202 -19.62 -37.83 -16.53
CA GLU A 202 -19.14 -38.60 -15.38
C GLU A 202 -20.16 -38.56 -14.21
N LYS A 203 -21.30 -39.23 -14.41
CA LYS A 203 -22.24 -39.61 -13.34
C LYS A 203 -22.60 -41.08 -13.45
#